data_AF-A0A2V5Z149-F1
#
_entry.id   AF-A0A2V5Z149-F1
#
_cell.length_a   1.000
_cell.length_b   1.000
_cell.length_c   1.000
_cell.angle_alpha   90.00
_cell.angle_beta   90.00
_cell.angle_gamma   90.00
#
_symmetry.space_group_name_H-M   'P 1'
#
loop_
_entity.id
_entity.type
_entity.pdbx_description
1 polymer ?
#
loop_
_entity_poly.entity_id
_entity_poly.type
_entity_poly.pdbx_seq_one_letter_code
_entity_poly.pdbx_strand_id
1 'polypeptide(L)'
;MKTMATTIAITFIAFAPRASEAVPYIAMPIDNGYAIDAHGKRQPNGLCARDVIWACAPRYPLRAHSSDPANWSRNHRGDGLYRLDIDLKTGRVSRIRIVKSSGSAVLDRASTWAFSRWVFTPGKWSAMIIPTTVRVTWVPVLIQDRSLN
;
A
#
# COMPACT_ATOMS: atom_id res chain seq x y z
N MET A 1 -14.33 27.60 65.78
CA MET A 1 -14.13 27.61 64.31
C MET A 1 -12.72 27.14 63.99
N LYS A 2 -12.57 25.92 63.45
CA LYS A 2 -11.37 25.46 62.73
C LYS A 2 -11.82 24.48 61.65
N THR A 3 -11.90 24.97 60.42
CA THR A 3 -12.22 24.17 59.22
C THR A 3 -10.99 23.36 58.82
N MET A 4 -11.08 22.03 58.92
CA MET A 4 -10.10 21.09 58.37
C MET A 4 -10.34 20.96 56.86
N ALA A 5 -9.38 21.40 56.05
CA ALA A 5 -9.42 21.23 54.60
C ALA A 5 -8.78 19.89 54.24
N THR A 6 -9.57 18.95 53.71
CA THR A 6 -9.11 17.65 53.24
C THR A 6 -8.63 17.78 51.78
N THR A 7 -7.33 17.65 51.57
CA THR A 7 -6.72 17.70 50.23
C THR A 7 -6.90 16.36 49.50
N ILE A 8 -7.69 16.33 48.44
CA ILE A 8 -7.82 15.17 47.56
C ILE A 8 -6.65 15.21 46.55
N ALA A 9 -5.69 14.30 46.69
CA ALA A 9 -4.65 14.11 45.70
C ALA A 9 -5.22 13.32 44.51
N ILE A 10 -5.35 13.98 43.35
CA ILE A 10 -5.73 13.32 42.09
C ILE A 10 -4.44 12.82 41.44
N THR A 11 -4.15 11.53 41.61
CA THR A 11 -3.03 10.87 40.94
C THR A 11 -3.40 10.67 39.48
N PHE A 12 -2.81 11.46 38.57
CA PHE A 12 -2.88 11.20 37.14
C PHE A 12 -2.08 9.93 36.83
N ILE A 13 -2.76 8.81 36.61
CA ILE A 13 -2.15 7.63 36.00
C ILE A 13 -1.85 8.01 34.55
N ALA A 14 -0.57 8.18 34.24
CA ALA A 14 -0.11 8.38 32.88
C ALA A 14 -0.42 7.11 32.07
N PHE A 15 -1.48 7.13 31.26
CA PHE A 15 -1.62 6.18 30.17
C PHE A 15 -0.50 6.48 29.17
N ALA A 16 0.58 5.69 29.22
CA ALA A 16 1.55 5.70 28.14
C ALA A 16 0.80 5.34 26.84
N PRO A 17 0.84 6.18 25.80
CA PRO A 17 0.15 5.88 24.56
C PRO A 17 0.64 4.53 24.03
N ARG A 18 -0.31 3.61 23.85
CA ARG A 18 -0.08 2.24 23.38
C ARG A 18 0.79 2.29 22.13
N ALA A 19 1.93 1.60 22.14
CA ALA A 19 2.88 1.56 21.04
C ALA A 19 2.18 1.21 19.71
N SER A 20 2.11 2.16 18.77
CA SER A 20 1.68 1.91 17.40
C SER A 20 2.92 1.64 16.54
N GLU A 21 2.91 0.55 15.79
CA GLU A 21 3.99 0.24 14.85
C GLU A 21 3.65 0.83 13.48
N ALA A 22 4.61 1.51 12.85
CA ALA A 22 4.44 2.01 11.49
C ALA A 22 4.83 0.93 10.49
N VAL A 23 3.87 0.54 9.66
CA VAL A 23 4.03 -0.52 8.66
C VAL A 23 3.99 0.10 7.26
N PRO A 24 5.08 0.05 6.49
CA PRO A 24 5.08 0.51 5.10
C PRO A 24 4.33 -0.46 4.19
N TYR A 25 3.65 0.08 3.19
CA TYR A 25 2.98 -0.68 2.14
C TYR A 25 3.03 0.03 0.79
N ILE A 26 2.92 -0.74 -0.30
CA ILE A 26 2.86 -0.21 -1.66
C ILE A 26 1.39 0.11 -1.96
N ALA A 27 1.05 1.40 -2.01
CA ALA A 27 -0.26 1.87 -2.41
C ALA A 27 -0.34 2.02 -3.93
N MET A 28 -1.54 1.79 -4.48
CA MET A 28 -1.86 1.98 -5.90
C MET A 28 -2.97 3.03 -5.99
N PRO A 29 -2.64 4.33 -6.14
CA PRO A 29 -3.67 5.35 -6.25
C PRO A 29 -4.46 5.17 -7.54
N ILE A 30 -5.66 4.63 -7.38
CA ILE A 30 -6.69 4.60 -8.41
C ILE A 30 -7.09 6.06 -8.69
N ASP A 31 -7.32 6.42 -9.95
CA ASP A 31 -7.62 7.75 -10.51
C ASP A 31 -6.45 8.69 -10.82
N ASN A 32 -5.22 8.37 -10.42
CA ASN A 32 -4.02 9.12 -10.81
C ASN A 32 -3.33 8.59 -12.08
N GLY A 33 -3.99 7.70 -12.82
CA GLY A 33 -3.48 7.11 -14.06
C GLY A 33 -4.56 7.02 -15.13
N TYR A 34 -4.27 6.30 -16.20
CA TYR A 34 -5.23 6.07 -17.29
C TYR A 34 -5.18 4.63 -17.80
N ALA A 35 -6.21 4.24 -18.52
CA ALA A 35 -6.29 2.99 -19.24
C ALA A 35 -6.64 3.26 -20.70
N ILE A 36 -6.40 2.27 -21.55
CA ILE A 36 -6.77 2.27 -22.96
C ILE A 36 -7.79 1.16 -23.14
N ASP A 37 -8.98 1.50 -23.65
CA ASP A 37 -10.01 0.50 -23.95
C ASP A 37 -9.67 -0.30 -25.22
N ALA A 38 -10.52 -1.27 -25.55
CA ALA A 38 -10.36 -2.12 -26.73
C ALA A 38 -10.41 -1.34 -28.07
N HIS A 39 -11.01 -0.14 -28.06
CA HIS A 39 -11.10 0.74 -29.23
C HIS A 39 -9.94 1.74 -29.28
N GLY A 40 -8.98 1.66 -28.35
CA GLY A 40 -7.84 2.57 -28.30
C GLY A 40 -8.13 3.91 -27.61
N LYS A 41 -9.33 4.11 -27.04
CA LYS A 41 -9.67 5.37 -26.37
C LYS A 41 -9.13 5.39 -24.94
N ARG A 42 -8.59 6.54 -24.56
CA ARG A 42 -8.06 6.78 -23.21
C ARG A 42 -9.20 7.02 -22.22
N GLN A 43 -9.15 6.31 -21.10
CA GLN A 43 -10.11 6.39 -20.01
C GLN A 43 -9.38 6.55 -18.66
N PRO A 44 -10.04 7.03 -17.60
CA PRO A 44 -9.49 6.97 -16.24
C PRO A 44 -9.15 5.53 -15.83
N ASN A 45 -8.03 5.31 -15.15
CA ASN A 45 -7.65 3.96 -14.72
C ASN A 45 -8.62 3.38 -13.67
N GLY A 46 -9.39 4.21 -12.94
CA GLY A 46 -10.42 3.75 -12.03
C GLY A 46 -11.56 2.99 -12.70
N LEU A 47 -11.89 3.31 -13.96
CA LEU A 47 -12.85 2.51 -14.72
C LEU A 47 -12.29 1.12 -15.03
N CYS A 48 -11.02 1.04 -15.43
CA CYS A 48 -10.34 -0.22 -15.69
C CYS A 48 -10.15 -1.05 -14.41
N ALA A 49 -9.86 -0.42 -13.28
CA ALA A 49 -9.71 -1.07 -11.98
C ALA A 49 -11.02 -1.75 -11.50
N ARG A 50 -12.19 -1.21 -11.85
CA ARG A 50 -13.50 -1.82 -11.54
C ARG A 50 -13.77 -3.11 -12.33
N ASP A 51 -13.14 -3.25 -13.48
CA ASP A 51 -13.27 -4.43 -14.36
C ASP A 51 -12.22 -5.51 -14.07
N VAL A 52 -11.45 -5.37 -12.98
CA VAL A 52 -10.50 -6.38 -12.53
C VAL A 52 -11.26 -7.57 -11.92
N ILE A 53 -11.12 -8.74 -12.52
CA ILE A 53 -11.70 -10.00 -12.05
C ILE A 53 -10.85 -10.57 -10.91
N TRP A 54 -9.52 -10.50 -11.05
CA TRP A 54 -8.60 -10.98 -10.04
C TRP A 54 -7.33 -10.14 -10.00
N ALA A 55 -6.89 -9.80 -8.80
CA ALA A 55 -5.66 -9.07 -8.56
C ALA A 55 -4.99 -9.51 -7.26
N CYS A 56 -3.66 -9.47 -7.28
CA CYS A 56 -2.84 -9.54 -6.09
C CYS A 56 -2.22 -8.16 -5.85
N ALA A 57 -2.24 -7.67 -4.61
CA ALA A 57 -1.57 -6.42 -4.27
C ALA A 57 -0.04 -6.64 -4.16
N PRO A 58 0.78 -5.68 -4.61
CA PRO A 58 2.22 -5.75 -4.41
C PRO A 58 2.58 -5.71 -2.93
N ARG A 59 3.32 -6.72 -2.48
CA ARG A 59 3.72 -6.85 -1.09
C ARG A 59 4.98 -6.08 -0.81
N TYR A 60 4.94 -5.29 0.25
CA TYR A 60 6.13 -4.61 0.75
C TYR A 60 7.17 -5.63 1.26
N PRO A 61 8.45 -5.50 0.89
CA PRO A 61 9.51 -6.39 1.39
C PRO A 61 9.81 -6.11 2.86
N LEU A 62 9.23 -6.90 3.77
CA LEU A 62 9.44 -6.76 5.22
C LEU A 62 10.82 -7.25 5.72
N ARG A 63 11.75 -7.72 4.86
CA ARG A 63 13.03 -8.30 5.33
C ARG A 63 14.16 -7.28 5.54
N ALA A 64 13.90 -5.98 5.33
CA ALA A 64 14.89 -4.91 5.42
C ALA A 64 14.66 -3.97 6.62
N HIS A 65 13.98 -4.43 7.68
CA HIS A 65 13.71 -3.59 8.84
C HIS A 65 14.92 -3.57 9.78
N SER A 66 15.60 -2.42 9.86
CA SER A 66 16.08 -1.97 11.17
C SER A 66 14.85 -1.60 12.00
N SER A 67 14.81 -1.96 13.28
CA SER A 67 13.75 -1.64 14.24
C SER A 67 13.57 -0.13 14.51
N ASP A 68 14.22 0.74 13.73
CA ASP A 68 14.19 2.20 13.86
C ASP A 68 13.25 2.87 12.83
N PRO A 69 12.14 3.46 13.31
CA PRO A 69 11.23 4.29 12.53
C PRO A 69 11.85 5.40 11.70
N ALA A 70 12.90 6.03 12.22
CA ALA A 70 13.49 7.20 11.60
C ALA A 70 14.20 6.84 10.28
N ASN A 71 14.71 5.61 10.17
CA ASN A 71 15.48 5.14 9.01
C ASN A 71 14.60 4.69 7.82
N TRP A 72 13.28 4.58 8.01
CA TRP A 72 12.36 4.27 6.92
C TRP A 72 12.37 5.33 5.82
N SER A 73 12.56 6.59 6.17
CA SER A 73 12.41 7.73 5.26
C SER A 73 13.40 7.78 4.07
N ARG A 74 14.60 7.19 4.20
CA ARG A 74 15.66 7.28 3.17
C ARG A 74 15.70 6.12 2.16
N ASN A 75 15.34 4.91 2.56
CA ASN A 75 15.47 3.72 1.71
C ASN A 75 14.14 3.18 1.14
N HIS A 76 13.01 3.75 1.55
CA HIS A 76 11.70 3.12 1.38
C HIS A 76 10.64 4.01 0.73
N ARG A 77 10.99 5.23 0.30
CA ARG A 77 10.08 6.10 -0.46
C ARG A 77 10.36 5.97 -1.94
N GLY A 78 9.33 5.68 -2.72
CA GLY A 78 9.47 5.48 -4.15
C GLY A 78 8.13 5.50 -4.86
N ASP A 79 7.99 6.39 -5.83
CA ASP A 79 6.82 6.47 -6.70
C ASP A 79 7.14 5.79 -8.03
N GLY A 80 6.50 4.65 -8.28
CA GLY A 80 6.62 3.93 -9.54
C GLY A 80 5.48 4.25 -10.50
N LEU A 81 5.71 4.04 -11.78
CA LEU A 81 4.67 4.08 -12.81
C LEU A 81 4.86 2.90 -13.75
N TYR A 82 3.83 2.06 -13.86
CA TYR A 82 3.90 0.82 -14.62
C TYR A 82 2.79 0.80 -15.67
N ARG A 83 3.14 0.33 -16.86
CA ARG A 83 2.18 0.03 -17.91
C ARG A 83 2.01 -1.47 -18.02
N LEU A 84 0.77 -1.92 -17.89
CA LEU A 84 0.34 -3.28 -18.12
C LEU A 84 -0.30 -3.32 -19.50
N ASP A 85 0.25 -4.11 -20.42
CA ASP A 85 -0.45 -4.46 -21.64
C ASP A 85 -1.32 -5.69 -21.36
N ILE A 86 -2.57 -5.63 -21.81
CA ILE A 86 -3.61 -6.60 -21.49
C ILE A 86 -3.97 -7.34 -22.78
N ASP A 87 -3.95 -8.67 -22.73
CA ASP A 87 -4.44 -9.50 -23.82
C ASP A 87 -5.96 -9.37 -23.91
N LEU A 88 -6.46 -8.84 -25.03
CA LEU A 88 -7.89 -8.57 -25.20
C LEU A 88 -8.75 -9.83 -25.19
N LYS A 89 -8.22 -11.00 -25.55
CA LYS A 89 -9.01 -12.24 -25.61
C LYS A 89 -9.22 -12.85 -24.23
N THR A 90 -8.22 -12.76 -23.37
CA THR A 90 -8.18 -13.45 -22.07
C THR A 90 -8.31 -12.51 -20.88
N GLY A 91 -8.09 -11.20 -21.08
CA GLY A 91 -8.01 -10.20 -20.03
C GLY A 91 -6.76 -10.31 -19.16
N ARG A 92 -5.82 -11.21 -19.47
CA ARG A 92 -4.59 -11.38 -18.70
C ARG A 92 -3.56 -10.30 -19.06
N VAL A 93 -2.78 -9.87 -18.08
CA VAL A 93 -1.60 -9.04 -18.35
C VAL A 93 -0.58 -9.87 -19.14
N SER A 94 -0.23 -9.42 -20.34
CA SER A 94 0.72 -10.11 -21.24
C SER A 94 2.12 -9.53 -21.15
N ARG A 95 2.24 -8.23 -20.84
CA ARG A 95 3.52 -7.55 -20.69
C ARG A 95 3.43 -6.42 -19.68
N ILE A 96 4.52 -6.20 -18.95
CA ILE A 96 4.67 -5.04 -18.06
C ILE A 96 5.86 -4.21 -18.54
N ARG A 97 5.69 -2.90 -18.61
CA ARG A 97 6.75 -1.91 -18.81
C ARG A 97 6.83 -1.00 -17.59
N ILE A 98 8.03 -0.84 -17.05
CA ILE A 98 8.31 0.17 -16.04
C ILE A 98 8.46 1.50 -16.79
N VAL A 99 7.46 2.39 -16.67
CA VAL A 99 7.49 3.73 -17.28
C VAL A 99 8.36 4.67 -16.44
N LYS A 100 8.24 4.55 -15.11
CA LYS A 100 9.10 5.21 -14.13
C LYS A 100 9.41 4.20 -13.02
N SER A 101 10.69 3.96 -12.76
CA SER A 101 11.11 3.14 -11.63
C SER A 101 10.72 3.82 -10.31
N SER A 102 10.35 3.03 -9.31
CA SER A 102 10.16 3.52 -7.94
C SER A 102 11.46 3.99 -7.29
N GLY A 103 12.62 3.79 -7.92
CA GLY A 103 13.94 4.06 -7.34
C GLY A 103 14.48 2.90 -6.50
N SER A 104 13.74 1.79 -6.40
CA SER A 104 14.18 0.56 -5.74
C SER A 104 13.84 -0.66 -6.59
N ALA A 105 14.87 -1.42 -6.97
CA ALA A 105 14.70 -2.66 -7.73
C ALA A 105 13.81 -3.69 -6.99
N VAL A 106 13.84 -3.68 -5.66
CA VAL A 106 13.01 -4.58 -4.84
C VAL A 106 11.54 -4.19 -4.92
N LEU A 107 11.22 -2.90 -4.85
CA LEU A 107 9.84 -2.39 -4.98
C LEU A 107 9.31 -2.57 -6.41
N ASP A 108 10.16 -2.35 -7.42
CA ASP A 108 9.81 -2.61 -8.82
C ASP A 108 9.54 -4.10 -9.08
N ARG A 109 10.35 -4.98 -8.50
CA ARG A 109 10.13 -6.44 -8.59
C ARG A 109 8.85 -6.87 -7.89
N ALA A 110 8.57 -6.33 -6.70
CA ALA A 110 7.32 -6.62 -5.98
C ALA A 110 6.09 -6.16 -6.77
N SER A 111 6.16 -4.96 -7.37
CA SER A 111 5.11 -4.37 -8.20
C SER A 111 4.87 -5.20 -9.46
N THR A 112 5.92 -5.44 -10.25
CA THR A 112 5.83 -6.23 -11.49
C THR A 112 5.35 -7.66 -11.25
N TRP A 113 5.81 -8.32 -10.17
CA TRP A 113 5.33 -9.63 -9.78
C TRP A 113 3.83 -9.62 -9.48
N ALA A 114 3.34 -8.63 -8.73
CA ALA A 114 1.90 -8.55 -8.44
C ALA A 114 1.08 -8.26 -9.69
N PHE A 115 1.50 -7.30 -10.51
CA PHE A 115 0.79 -6.90 -11.73
C PHE A 115 0.75 -7.99 -12.80
N SER A 116 1.76 -8.85 -12.90
CA SER A 116 1.80 -9.90 -13.93
C SER A 116 0.69 -10.93 -13.75
N ARG A 117 0.05 -10.92 -12.58
CA ARG A 117 -0.99 -11.84 -12.16
C ARG A 117 -2.39 -11.27 -12.38
N TRP A 118 -2.53 -9.97 -12.63
CA TRP A 118 -3.85 -9.37 -12.75
C TRP A 118 -4.62 -9.91 -13.96
N VAL A 119 -5.93 -10.05 -13.76
CA VAL A 119 -6.88 -10.48 -14.78
C VAL A 119 -8.02 -9.47 -14.82
N PHE A 120 -8.24 -8.91 -15.98
CA PHE A 120 -9.29 -7.95 -16.30
C PHE A 120 -10.43 -8.65 -17.03
N THR A 121 -11.56 -7.97 -17.13
CA THR A 121 -12.68 -8.42 -17.97
C THR A 121 -12.22 -8.51 -19.44
N PRO A 122 -12.31 -9.69 -20.07
CA PRO A 122 -11.91 -9.86 -21.47
C PRO A 122 -12.65 -8.91 -22.41
N GLY A 123 -11.97 -8.48 -23.47
CA GLY A 123 -12.53 -7.65 -24.54
C GLY A 123 -12.72 -6.16 -24.20
N LYS A 124 -12.41 -5.72 -22.98
CA LYS A 124 -12.64 -4.32 -22.56
C LYS A 124 -11.41 -3.41 -22.63
N TRP A 125 -10.26 -3.91 -22.18
CA TRP A 125 -9.07 -3.09 -21.91
C TRP A 125 -7.85 -3.65 -22.63
N SER A 126 -7.09 -2.78 -23.30
CA SER A 126 -5.85 -3.15 -24.00
C SER A 126 -4.60 -2.75 -23.20
N ALA A 127 -4.69 -1.73 -22.35
CA ALA A 127 -3.61 -1.37 -21.44
C ALA A 127 -4.12 -0.62 -20.19
N MET A 128 -3.37 -0.73 -19.09
CA MET A 128 -3.58 0.06 -17.88
C MET A 128 -2.26 0.69 -17.41
N ILE A 129 -2.30 1.97 -17.04
CA ILE A 129 -1.19 2.68 -16.41
C ILE A 129 -1.51 2.81 -14.93
N ILE A 130 -0.65 2.19 -14.10
CA ILE A 130 -0.80 2.11 -12.65
C ILE A 130 0.36 2.87 -11.99
N PRO A 131 0.08 4.01 -11.33
CA PRO A 131 1.02 4.59 -10.40
C PRO A 131 1.10 3.74 -9.13
N THR A 132 2.28 3.67 -8.52
CA THR A 132 2.46 3.16 -7.16
C THR A 132 3.16 4.19 -6.31
N THR A 133 2.90 4.18 -5.01
CA THR A 133 3.57 5.03 -4.03
C THR A 133 3.68 4.28 -2.72
N VAL A 134 4.83 4.41 -2.05
CA VAL A 134 4.97 3.81 -0.72
C VAL A 134 4.31 4.71 0.31
N ARG A 135 3.41 4.13 1.10
CA ARG A 135 2.77 4.80 2.24
C ARG A 135 3.04 4.04 3.52
N VAL A 136 2.80 4.70 4.65
CA VAL A 136 2.94 4.12 5.99
C VAL A 136 1.57 4.14 6.64
N THR A 137 1.17 3.01 7.22
CA THR A 137 0.00 2.92 8.09
C THR A 137 0.45 2.63 9.51
N TRP A 138 -0.29 3.13 10.50
CA TRP A 138 -0.02 2.90 11.91
C TRP A 138 -0.93 1.79 12.43
N VAL A 139 -0.34 0.68 12.86
CA VAL A 139 -1.08 -0.47 13.36
C VAL A 139 -0.94 -0.52 14.88
N PRO A 140 -2.04 -0.65 15.64
CA PRO A 140 -1.95 -0.79 17.09
C PRO A 140 -1.32 -2.14 17.44
N VAL A 141 -0.30 -2.13 18.29
CA VAL A 141 0.26 -3.37 18.84
C VAL A 141 -0.69 -3.89 19.92
N LEU A 142 -1.39 -4.99 19.62
CA LEU A 142 -2.13 -5.74 20.61
C LEU A 142 -1.12 -6.63 21.36
N ILE A 143 -0.58 -6.13 22.47
CA ILE A 143 0.10 -6.99 23.43
C ILE A 143 -0.97 -7.91 24.01
N GLN A 144 -0.97 -9.17 23.58
CA GLN A 144 -1.68 -10.22 24.29
C GLN A 144 -0.81 -10.58 25.48
N ASP A 145 -1.20 -10.07 26.66
CA ASP A 145 -0.54 -10.42 27.91
C ASP A 145 -0.76 -11.91 28.14
N ARG A 146 0.18 -12.75 27.69
CA ARG A 146 0.28 -14.13 28.17
C ARG A 146 0.86 -14.05 29.58
N SER A 147 0.01 -13.67 30.53
CA SER A 147 0.22 -14.08 31.91
C SER A 147 0.03 -15.60 31.94
N LEU A 148 1.15 -16.31 32.07
CA LEU A 148 1.15 -17.69 32.54
C LEU A 148 0.45 -17.71 33.90
N ASN A 149 -0.62 -18.48 34.01
CA ASN A 149 -1.10 -19.09 35.25
C ASN A 149 -1.54 -20.51 34.94
#